data_AF-A0A8H5KXL4-F1
#
_entry.id   AF-A0A8H5KXL4-F1
#
_cell.length_a   1.000
_cell.length_b   1.000
_cell.length_c   1.000
_cell.angle_alpha   90.00
_cell.angle_beta   90.00
_cell.angle_gamma   90.00
#
_symmetry.space_group_name_H-M   'P 1'
#
loop_
_entity.id
_entity.type
_entity.pdbx_description
1 polymer ?
#
loop_
_entity_poly.entity_id
_entity_poly.type
_entity_poly.pdbx_seq_one_letter_code
_entity_poly.pdbx_strand_id
1 'polypeptide(L)'
;MSESTEAKKLAQRALEEHAPLKDVEPDIVSIDGHRFHINYGVPQEVTDKLYALFDQDDVKYEDIPDGLKAYEVKEDSNDGNIEDPGK
;
A
#
# COMPACT_ATOMS: atom_id res chain seq x y z
N MET A 1 -29.89 -37.39 10.94
CA MET A 1 -29.15 -36.54 9.99
C MET A 1 -28.38 -35.52 10.82
N SER A 2 -27.13 -35.79 11.18
CA SER A 2 -26.35 -34.95 12.13
C SER A 2 -24.97 -34.56 11.61
N GLU A 3 -24.66 -34.82 10.34
CA GLU A 3 -23.35 -34.57 9.73
C GLU A 3 -23.16 -33.16 9.15
N SER A 4 -24.22 -32.35 9.02
CA SER A 4 -24.15 -31.06 8.32
C SER A 4 -23.58 -29.88 9.11
N THR A 5 -23.36 -30.01 10.42
CA THR A 5 -22.88 -28.90 11.29
C THR A 5 -21.38 -28.90 11.52
N GLU A 6 -20.76 -30.08 11.59
CA GLU A 6 -19.31 -30.22 11.84
C GLU A 6 -18.47 -29.66 10.70
N ALA A 7 -18.82 -29.98 9.44
CA ALA A 7 -18.11 -29.51 8.26
C ALA A 7 -18.17 -27.97 8.11
N LYS A 8 -19.34 -27.37 8.40
CA LYS A 8 -19.52 -25.91 8.38
C LYS A 8 -18.73 -25.21 9.48
N LYS A 9 -18.61 -25.84 10.65
CA LYS A 9 -17.83 -25.30 11.76
C LYS A 9 -16.33 -25.43 11.47
N LEU A 10 -15.87 -26.47 10.77
CA LEU A 10 -14.46 -26.66 10.42
C LEU A 10 -14.00 -25.69 9.32
N ALA A 11 -14.87 -25.40 8.35
CA ALA A 11 -14.60 -24.38 7.32
C ALA A 11 -14.53 -22.95 7.88
N GLN A 12 -15.35 -22.61 8.88
CA GLN A 12 -15.28 -21.30 9.55
C GLN A 12 -13.98 -21.12 10.35
N ARG A 13 -13.52 -22.17 11.05
CA ARG A 13 -12.25 -22.16 11.80
C ARG A 13 -11.05 -21.90 10.87
N ALA A 14 -11.02 -22.55 9.71
CA ALA A 14 -9.94 -22.42 8.76
C ALA A 14 -9.87 -21.02 8.10
N LEU A 15 -11.01 -20.32 8.00
CA LEU A 15 -11.06 -18.96 7.49
C LEU A 15 -10.59 -17.94 8.56
N GLU A 16 -10.85 -18.22 9.84
CA GLU A 16 -10.48 -17.37 10.98
C GLU A 16 -9.02 -17.57 11.44
N GLU A 17 -8.36 -18.64 11.01
CA GLU A 17 -6.93 -18.90 11.26
C GLU A 17 -5.98 -18.11 10.35
N HIS A 18 -6.51 -17.43 9.32
CA HIS A 18 -5.79 -16.33 8.68
C HIS A 18 -5.90 -15.13 9.59
N ALA A 19 -4.98 -15.04 10.56
CA ALA A 19 -4.75 -13.85 11.35
C ALA A 19 -4.85 -12.62 10.43
N PRO A 20 -5.50 -11.51 10.88
CA PRO A 20 -5.57 -10.29 10.07
C PRO A 20 -4.14 -10.00 9.65
N LEU A 21 -3.91 -10.01 8.32
CA LEU A 21 -2.62 -9.68 7.76
C LEU A 21 -2.26 -8.36 8.42
N LYS A 22 -1.15 -8.33 9.17
CA LYS A 22 -0.69 -7.11 9.83
C LYS A 22 -0.80 -6.00 8.79
N ASP A 23 -1.57 -4.97 9.09
CA ASP A 23 -1.56 -3.73 8.33
C ASP A 23 -0.11 -3.23 8.37
N VAL A 24 0.66 -3.65 7.37
CA VAL A 24 2.01 -3.15 7.15
C VAL A 24 1.83 -1.83 6.42
N GLU A 25 2.56 -0.83 6.88
CA GLU A 25 2.55 0.47 6.21
C GLU A 25 3.00 0.28 4.76
N PRO A 26 2.32 0.90 3.79
CA PRO A 26 2.69 0.75 2.40
C PRO A 26 4.10 1.29 2.19
N ASP A 27 4.94 0.54 1.47
CA ASP A 27 6.25 1.02 1.08
C ASP A 27 6.11 2.20 0.11
N ILE A 28 6.92 3.23 0.36
CA ILE A 28 6.93 4.48 -0.41
C ILE A 28 8.35 4.79 -0.85
N VAL A 29 8.53 5.12 -2.13
CA VAL A 29 9.79 5.66 -2.66
C VAL A 29 9.66 7.15 -2.93
N SER A 30 10.75 7.88 -2.75
CA SER A 30 10.82 9.31 -3.02
C SER A 30 11.74 9.58 -4.21
N ILE A 31 11.18 10.11 -5.29
CA ILE A 31 11.91 10.44 -6.53
C ILE A 31 11.69 11.92 -6.82
N ASP A 32 12.76 12.70 -6.94
CA ASP A 32 12.70 14.14 -7.20
C ASP A 32 11.81 14.94 -6.22
N GLY A 33 11.69 14.48 -4.98
CA GLY A 33 10.82 15.09 -3.96
C GLY A 33 9.35 14.65 -4.02
N HIS A 34 8.97 13.81 -4.99
CA HIS A 34 7.64 13.22 -5.10
C HIS A 34 7.63 11.81 -4.49
N ARG A 35 6.56 11.48 -3.77
CA ARG A 35 6.42 10.21 -3.05
C ARG A 35 5.48 9.29 -3.81
N PHE A 36 5.84 8.02 -4.00
CA PHE A 36 5.06 7.05 -4.77
C PHE A 36 4.81 5.78 -3.97
N HIS A 37 3.59 5.28 -4.01
CA HIS A 37 3.28 3.96 -3.47
C HIS A 37 3.91 2.89 -4.37
N ILE A 38 4.63 1.96 -3.75
CA ILE A 38 5.27 0.83 -4.45
C ILE A 38 4.78 -0.54 -3.94
N ASN A 39 3.87 -0.55 -2.98
CA ASN A 39 3.29 -1.76 -2.42
C ASN A 39 1.76 -1.60 -2.29
N TYR A 40 1.04 -2.73 -2.14
CA TYR A 40 -0.42 -2.83 -1.99
C TYR A 40 -1.25 -2.09 -3.04
N GLY A 41 -1.79 -2.83 -4.01
CA GLY A 41 -2.59 -2.24 -5.10
C GLY A 41 -1.74 -1.64 -6.22
N VAL A 42 -0.42 -1.79 -6.14
CA VAL A 42 0.55 -1.40 -7.15
C VAL A 42 1.03 -2.66 -7.87
N PRO A 43 0.92 -2.76 -9.21
CA PRO A 43 1.47 -3.88 -9.96
C PRO A 43 2.98 -4.00 -9.76
N GLN A 44 3.51 -5.22 -9.69
CA GLN A 44 4.96 -5.43 -9.51
C GLN A 44 5.80 -4.74 -10.60
N GLU A 45 5.30 -4.68 -11.84
CA GLU A 45 5.97 -3.96 -12.94
C GLU A 45 6.08 -2.43 -12.70
N VAL A 46 5.14 -1.86 -11.94
CA VAL A 46 5.15 -0.44 -11.57
C VAL A 46 6.15 -0.23 -10.44
N THR A 47 6.13 -1.10 -9.43
CA THR A 47 7.10 -1.12 -8.33
C THR A 47 8.54 -1.20 -8.83
N ASP A 48 8.83 -2.14 -9.74
CA ASP A 48 10.17 -2.35 -10.29
C ASP A 48 10.67 -1.11 -11.06
N LYS A 49 9.80 -0.50 -11.87
CA LYS A 49 10.13 0.74 -12.60
C LYS A 49 10.38 1.91 -11.65
N LEU A 50 9.58 2.08 -10.60
CA LEU A 50 9.78 3.11 -9.59
C LEU A 50 11.10 2.89 -8.83
N TYR A 51 11.44 1.65 -8.49
CA TYR A 51 12.75 1.33 -7.90
C TYR A 51 13.91 1.60 -8.85
N ALA A 52 13.77 1.26 -10.14
CA ALA A 52 14.80 1.51 -11.14
C ALA A 52 15.03 3.02 -11.37
N LEU A 53 13.98 3.84 -11.23
CA LEU A 53 14.09 5.30 -11.27
C LEU A 53 14.69 5.86 -9.97
N PHE A 54 14.39 5.25 -8.83
CA PHE A 54 15.00 5.62 -7.54
C PHE A 54 16.49 5.29 -7.46
N ASP A 55 16.92 4.17 -8.07
CA ASP A 55 18.34 3.75 -8.15
C ASP A 55 19.17 4.63 -9.12
N GLN A 56 18.50 5.33 -10.05
CA GLN A 56 19.16 6.24 -10.98
C GLN A 56 19.47 7.59 -10.30
N ASP A 57 20.74 7.99 -10.33
CA ASP A 57 21.15 9.34 -9.96
C ASP A 57 20.58 10.38 -10.95
N ASP A 58 19.89 11.39 -10.40
CA ASP A 58 19.34 12.56 -11.10
C ASP A 58 18.05 12.37 -11.94
N VAL A 59 17.20 11.39 -11.62
CA VAL A 59 15.85 11.30 -12.20
C VAL A 59 14.98 12.49 -11.75
N LYS A 60 14.35 13.19 -12.70
CA LYS A 60 13.37 14.24 -12.44
C LYS A 60 11.94 13.71 -12.55
N TYR A 61 11.00 14.41 -11.92
CA TYR A 61 9.58 14.06 -12.02
C TYR A 61 9.08 14.07 -13.48
N GLU A 62 9.64 14.92 -14.33
CA GLU A 62 9.29 15.00 -15.75
C GLU A 62 9.63 13.70 -16.51
N ASP A 63 10.70 13.01 -16.12
CA ASP A 63 11.13 11.73 -16.70
C ASP A 63 10.28 10.54 -16.24
N ILE A 64 9.52 10.70 -15.15
CA ILE A 64 8.63 9.66 -14.65
C ILE A 64 7.43 9.53 -15.61
N PRO A 65 7.17 8.35 -16.19
CA PRO A 65 6.03 8.16 -17.07
C PRO A 65 4.71 8.37 -16.34
N ASP A 66 3.70 8.93 -17.01
CA ASP A 66 2.39 9.26 -16.42
C ASP A 66 1.69 8.06 -15.77
N GLY A 67 1.94 6.86 -16.30
CA GLY A 67 1.44 5.61 -15.72
C GLY A 67 1.97 5.33 -14.31
N LEU A 68 3.18 5.81 -13.97
CA LEU A 68 3.74 5.73 -12.61
C LEU A 68 3.30 6.92 -11.76
N LYS A 69 3.14 8.11 -12.37
CA LYS A 69 2.59 9.31 -11.70
C LYS A 69 1.19 9.09 -11.12
N ALA A 70 0.41 8.19 -11.71
CA ALA A 70 -0.89 7.79 -11.16
C ALA A 70 -0.81 7.18 -9.75
N TYR A 71 0.35 6.66 -9.34
CA TYR A 71 0.60 6.05 -8.02
C TYR A 71 1.30 7.00 -7.05
N GLU A 72 1.47 8.26 -7.46
CA GLU A 72 1.97 9.30 -6.57
C GLU A 72 1.07 9.45 -5.36
N VAL A 73 1.68 9.43 -4.18
CA VAL A 73 1.05 9.78 -2.92
C VAL A 73 0.69 11.25 -3.02
N LYS A 74 -0.54 11.55 -3.40
CA LYS A 74 -1.06 12.90 -3.27
C LYS A 74 -1.16 13.17 -1.78
N GLU A 75 -0.24 14.00 -1.29
CA GLU A 75 -0.45 14.73 -0.05
C GLU A 75 -1.59 15.73 -0.29
N ASP A 76 -2.81 15.20 -0.49
CA ASP A 76 -3.99 15.96 -0.15
C ASP A 76 -3.78 16.34 1.31
N SER A 77 -3.57 17.63 1.53
CA SER A 77 -3.21 18.22 2.81
C SER A 77 -4.29 17.91 3.84
N ASN A 78 -4.21 16.73 4.43
CA ASN A 78 -4.81 16.38 5.70
C ASN A 78 -3.66 15.85 6.55
N ASP A 79 -2.67 16.74 6.75
CA ASP A 79 -2.12 16.97 8.08
C ASP A 79 -3.29 16.83 9.05
N GLY A 80 -3.34 15.67 9.69
CA GLY A 80 -4.18 15.43 10.85
C GLY A 80 -3.63 16.30 11.97
N ASN A 81 -3.84 17.62 11.85
CA ASN A 81 -3.99 18.48 12.99
C ASN A 81 -5.25 18.00 13.74
N ILE A 82 -5.08 16.90 14.47
CA ILE A 82 -5.74 16.70 15.74
C ILE A 82 -4.70 17.15 16.76
N GLU A 83 -4.35 18.44 16.74
CA GLU A 83 -4.09 19.11 18.00
C GLU A 83 -5.38 18.91 18.79
N ASP A 84 -5.33 18.06 19.82
CA ASP A 84 -6.29 18.07 20.90
C ASP A 84 -5.90 19.23 21.83
N PRO A 85 -6.53 20.42 21.76
CA PRO A 85 -6.54 21.32 22.90
C PRO A 85 -7.67 20.87 23.82
N GLY A 86 -7.48 19.72 24.47
CA GLY A 86 -8.31 19.25 25.56
C GLY A 86 -8.25 20.25 26.72
N LYS A 87 -9.30 21.08 26.79
CA LYS A 87 -9.65 22.01 27.87
C LYS A 87 -9.81 21.33 29.23
#